data_AF-A0AAV0ICK5-F1
#
_entry.id   AF-A0AAV0ICK5-F1
#
_cell.length_a   1.000
_cell.length_b   1.000
_cell.length_c   1.000
_cell.angle_alpha   90.00
_cell.angle_beta   90.00
_cell.angle_gamma   90.00
#
_symmetry.space_group_name_H-M   'P 1'
#
loop_
_entity.id
_entity.type
_entity.pdbx_description
1 polymer ?
#
loop_
_entity_poly.entity_id
_entity_poly.type
_entity_poly.pdbx_seq_one_letter_code
_entity_poly.pdbx_strand_id
1 'polypeptide(L)'
;MFYFDGQPKYQLQLGAANSNGLVPAKGVRYLPQKWCVMSQDASLDNPEVAPSVSYACANADCTSLGYGTSCSNLDPKQNISYAYNDYYQQNDQLETACKFPNGLSTVVAQDPSVGECRFRVMIQMDPETWSSESDSTYSINHAPLGSAISIFVVFVLMLI
;
A
#
# COMPACT_ATOMS: atom_id res chain seq x y z
N MET A 1 15.09 6.90 -9.26
CA MET A 1 15.98 6.00 -10.04
C MET A 1 15.42 4.57 -10.11
N PHE A 2 14.90 4.05 -9.00
CA PHE A 2 14.13 2.80 -8.97
C PHE A 2 12.66 3.08 -8.60
N TYR A 3 11.78 2.10 -8.78
CA TYR A 3 10.47 2.01 -8.12
C TYR A 3 10.65 1.55 -6.66
N PHE A 4 9.55 1.53 -5.88
CA PHE A 4 9.58 1.17 -4.46
C PHE A 4 10.02 -0.28 -4.20
N ASP A 5 9.90 -1.15 -5.20
CA ASP A 5 10.31 -2.55 -5.21
C ASP A 5 11.78 -2.74 -5.65
N GLY A 6 12.52 -1.65 -5.88
CA GLY A 6 13.90 -1.72 -6.37
C GLY A 6 14.03 -2.11 -7.85
N GLN A 7 12.96 -2.04 -8.65
CA GLN A 7 13.03 -2.17 -10.11
C GLN A 7 13.52 -0.86 -10.75
N PRO A 8 14.45 -0.90 -11.72
CA PRO A 8 14.89 0.31 -12.43
C PRO A 8 13.71 1.07 -13.05
N LYS A 9 13.55 2.35 -12.69
CA LYS A 9 12.52 3.22 -13.28
C LYS A 9 12.95 3.77 -14.63
N TYR A 10 14.25 3.96 -14.82
CA TYR A 10 14.84 4.48 -16.05
C TYR A 10 16.02 3.61 -16.45
N GLN A 11 16.23 3.50 -17.76
CA GLN A 11 17.46 2.92 -18.30
C GLN A 11 18.59 3.95 -18.08
N LEU A 12 19.39 3.78 -17.04
CA LEU A 12 20.60 4.57 -16.83
C LEU A 12 21.84 3.67 -16.81
N GLN A 13 22.88 4.14 -17.50
CA GLN A 13 24.22 3.57 -17.46
C GLN A 13 25.12 4.52 -16.67
N LEU A 14 25.73 4.00 -15.59
CA LEU A 14 26.63 4.76 -14.72
C LEU A 14 28.08 4.35 -15.03
N GLY A 15 28.58 4.67 -16.22
CA GLY A 15 29.94 4.29 -16.63
C GLY A 15 30.19 4.33 -18.14
N ALA A 16 31.35 3.81 -18.56
CA ALA A 16 31.64 3.58 -19.98
C ALA A 16 30.58 2.66 -20.60
N ALA A 17 30.31 2.80 -21.90
CA ALA A 17 29.21 2.18 -22.67
C ALA A 17 29.00 0.65 -22.54
N ASN A 18 29.84 -0.03 -21.76
CA ASN A 18 29.84 -1.48 -21.51
C ASN A 18 29.57 -1.85 -20.04
N SER A 19 29.26 -0.89 -19.15
CA SER A 19 28.84 -1.22 -17.78
C SER A 19 27.41 -1.77 -17.81
N ASN A 20 27.21 -2.96 -17.23
CA ASN A 20 25.88 -3.50 -16.96
C ASN A 20 25.06 -2.41 -16.26
N GLY A 21 23.89 -2.07 -16.81
CA GLY A 21 23.02 -1.02 -16.29
C GLY A 21 22.52 -1.30 -14.86
N LEU A 22 21.53 -0.54 -14.41
CA LEU A 22 20.95 -0.77 -13.09
C LEU A 22 20.46 -2.21 -12.91
N VAL A 23 20.91 -2.85 -11.83
CA VAL A 23 20.49 -4.21 -11.46
C VAL A 23 19.28 -4.11 -10.52
N PRO A 24 18.18 -4.86 -10.77
CA PRO A 24 17.02 -4.86 -9.90
C PRO A 24 17.28 -5.58 -8.58
N ALA A 25 16.51 -5.22 -7.55
CA ALA A 25 16.46 -5.97 -6.31
C ALA A 25 16.00 -7.43 -6.55
N LYS A 26 16.56 -8.37 -5.78
CA LYS A 26 16.24 -9.81 -5.84
C LYS A 26 15.43 -10.22 -4.62
N GLY A 27 14.58 -11.24 -4.79
CA GLY A 27 13.80 -11.81 -3.68
C GLY A 27 12.63 -10.96 -3.22
N VAL A 28 12.20 -9.95 -3.99
CA VAL A 28 11.05 -9.12 -3.64
C VAL A 28 9.76 -9.94 -3.72
N ARG A 29 9.07 -10.03 -2.60
CA ARG A 29 7.76 -10.67 -2.49
C ARG A 29 6.68 -9.61 -2.48
N TYR A 30 5.58 -9.87 -3.16
CA TYR A 30 4.44 -8.97 -3.23
C TYR A 30 3.26 -9.52 -2.44
N LEU A 31 2.39 -8.61 -2.01
CA LEU A 31 1.06 -8.97 -1.57
C LEU A 31 0.27 -9.64 -2.71
N PRO A 32 -0.88 -10.29 -2.41
CA PRO A 32 -1.73 -10.88 -3.43
C PRO A 32 -2.07 -9.90 -4.56
N GLN A 33 -2.17 -10.41 -5.79
CA GLN A 33 -2.54 -9.63 -6.97
C GLN A 33 -4.03 -9.29 -6.97
N LYS A 34 -4.39 -8.28 -6.18
CA LYS A 34 -5.73 -7.72 -6.11
C LYS A 34 -5.64 -6.21 -5.87
N TRP A 35 -6.61 -5.50 -6.42
CA TRP A 35 -6.64 -4.03 -6.45
C TRP A 35 -7.98 -3.54 -5.94
N CYS A 36 -7.95 -2.42 -5.21
CA CYS A 36 -9.17 -1.70 -4.86
C CYS A 36 -9.47 -0.65 -5.92
N VAL A 37 -10.62 -0.75 -6.58
CA VAL A 37 -11.00 0.15 -7.67
C VAL A 37 -12.36 0.80 -7.36
N MET A 38 -12.68 1.88 -8.06
CA MET A 38 -14.03 2.43 -8.02
C MET A 38 -15.02 1.39 -8.54
N SER A 39 -16.12 1.17 -7.82
CA SER A 39 -17.16 0.22 -8.25
C SER A 39 -17.76 0.63 -9.59
N GLN A 40 -18.10 -0.35 -10.42
CA GLN A 40 -18.74 -0.09 -11.72
C GLN A 40 -20.11 0.58 -11.55
N ASP A 41 -20.83 0.20 -10.48
CA ASP A 41 -22.15 0.71 -10.12
C ASP A 41 -22.11 2.09 -9.44
N ALA A 42 -20.92 2.58 -9.08
CA ALA A 42 -20.76 3.88 -8.45
C ALA A 42 -20.88 5.01 -9.49
N SER A 43 -21.67 6.03 -9.13
CA SER A 43 -21.77 7.28 -9.89
C SER A 43 -20.62 8.22 -9.52
N LEU A 44 -20.06 8.90 -10.52
CA LEU A 44 -19.09 9.98 -10.32
C LEU A 44 -19.70 11.19 -9.59
N ASP A 45 -21.02 11.36 -9.68
CA ASP A 45 -21.75 12.47 -9.04
C ASP A 45 -22.10 12.19 -7.57
N ASN A 46 -21.73 11.02 -7.04
CA ASN A 46 -21.96 10.71 -5.64
C ASN A 46 -21.13 11.67 -4.76
N PRO A 47 -21.76 12.40 -3.82
CA PRO A 47 -21.09 13.41 -3.01
C PRO A 47 -19.96 12.84 -2.14
N GLU A 48 -19.96 11.53 -1.87
CA GLU A 48 -18.92 10.85 -1.11
C GLU A 48 -17.65 10.55 -1.92
N VAL A 49 -17.66 10.71 -3.25
CA VAL A 49 -16.48 10.43 -4.10
C VAL A 49 -15.32 11.36 -3.77
N ALA A 50 -15.57 12.67 -3.79
CA ALA A 50 -14.52 13.66 -3.53
C ALA A 50 -13.88 13.51 -2.14
N PRO A 51 -14.64 13.41 -1.02
CA PRO A 51 -14.04 13.18 0.29
C PRO A 51 -13.34 11.82 0.39
N SER A 52 -13.85 10.77 -0.27
CA SER A 52 -13.21 9.45 -0.29
C SER A 52 -11.84 9.47 -0.98
N VAL A 53 -11.74 10.11 -2.15
CA VAL A 53 -10.47 10.30 -2.85
C VAL A 53 -9.52 11.14 -2.02
N SER A 54 -10.01 12.23 -1.43
CA SER A 54 -9.19 13.11 -0.59
C SER A 54 -8.66 12.38 0.65
N TYR A 55 -9.47 11.53 1.28
CA TYR A 55 -9.07 10.68 2.40
C TYR A 55 -8.01 9.66 1.98
N ALA A 56 -8.24 8.97 0.85
CA ALA A 56 -7.28 8.01 0.31
C ALA A 56 -5.93 8.68 0.07
N CYS A 57 -5.90 9.79 -0.67
CA CYS A 57 -4.66 10.50 -0.99
C CYS A 57 -4.00 11.21 0.20
N ALA A 58 -4.73 11.52 1.27
CA ALA A 58 -4.13 12.02 2.50
C ALA A 58 -3.40 10.94 3.30
N ASN A 59 -3.72 9.66 3.07
CA ASN A 59 -3.17 8.51 3.77
C ASN A 59 -2.44 7.54 2.80
N ALA A 60 -2.12 8.03 1.60
CA ALA A 60 -1.48 7.26 0.54
C ALA A 60 -0.62 8.15 -0.38
N ASP A 61 0.04 7.56 -1.38
CA ASP A 61 0.87 8.22 -2.39
C ASP A 61 0.12 8.35 -3.72
N CYS A 62 -0.61 9.44 -3.83
CA CYS A 62 -1.28 9.85 -5.06
C CYS A 62 -0.40 10.72 -5.98
N THR A 63 0.92 10.85 -5.75
CA THR A 63 1.76 11.78 -6.52
C THR A 63 1.77 11.48 -8.02
N SER A 64 1.60 10.20 -8.39
CA SER A 64 1.52 9.75 -9.79
C SER A 64 0.24 10.17 -10.52
N LEU A 65 -0.74 10.77 -9.82
CA LEU A 65 -1.93 11.38 -10.43
C LEU A 65 -1.70 12.83 -10.85
N GLY A 66 -0.58 13.44 -10.42
CA GLY A 66 -0.26 14.83 -10.72
C GLY A 66 -0.11 15.10 -12.22
N TYR A 67 -0.27 16.36 -12.63
CA TYR A 67 -0.06 16.75 -14.02
C TYR A 67 1.38 16.44 -14.48
N GLY A 68 1.52 15.84 -15.67
CA GLY A 68 2.81 15.47 -16.25
C GLY A 68 3.49 14.24 -15.62
N THR A 69 2.77 13.49 -14.78
CA THR A 69 3.28 12.25 -14.16
C THR A 69 2.75 11.00 -14.88
N SER A 70 3.14 9.81 -14.44
CA SER A 70 2.85 8.54 -15.13
C SER A 70 1.35 8.20 -15.25
N CYS A 71 0.50 8.75 -14.38
CA CYS A 71 -0.95 8.51 -14.41
C CYS A 71 -1.76 9.79 -14.66
N SER A 72 -1.19 10.79 -15.34
CA SER A 72 -1.89 12.04 -15.63
C SER A 72 -3.05 11.90 -16.64
N ASN A 73 -3.08 10.81 -17.40
CA ASN A 73 -4.02 10.60 -18.51
C ASN A 73 -5.11 9.57 -18.20
N LEU A 74 -5.32 9.26 -16.91
CA LEU A 74 -6.40 8.39 -16.49
C LEU A 74 -7.76 9.07 -16.69
N ASP A 75 -8.77 8.28 -17.07
CA ASP A 75 -10.15 8.74 -17.00
C ASP A 75 -10.57 8.99 -15.52
N PRO A 76 -11.70 9.68 -15.25
CA PRO A 76 -12.11 9.97 -13.89
C PRO A 76 -12.28 8.73 -13.00
N LYS A 77 -12.83 7.63 -13.50
CA LYS A 77 -13.02 6.39 -12.72
C LYS A 77 -11.69 5.72 -12.44
N GLN A 78 -10.77 5.71 -13.40
CA GLN A 78 -9.42 5.20 -13.24
C GLN A 78 -8.63 6.05 -12.24
N ASN A 79 -8.76 7.37 -12.27
CA ASN A 79 -8.11 8.28 -11.33
C ASN A 79 -8.54 8.00 -9.89
N ILE A 80 -9.85 7.86 -9.65
CA ILE A 80 -10.41 7.45 -8.35
C ILE A 80 -9.91 6.07 -7.95
N SER A 81 -9.92 5.12 -8.89
CA SER A 81 -9.43 3.76 -8.66
C SER A 81 -7.96 3.75 -8.25
N TYR A 82 -7.13 4.61 -8.83
CA TYR A 82 -5.71 4.69 -8.49
C TYR A 82 -5.54 5.14 -7.03
N ALA A 83 -6.28 6.18 -6.61
CA ALA A 83 -6.26 6.66 -5.23
C ALA A 83 -6.71 5.57 -4.24
N TYR A 84 -7.81 4.89 -4.54
CA TYR A 84 -8.34 3.79 -3.71
C TYR A 84 -7.35 2.62 -3.63
N ASN A 85 -6.73 2.27 -4.76
CA ASN A 85 -5.75 1.20 -4.78
C ASN A 85 -4.53 1.56 -3.94
N ASP A 86 -3.96 2.76 -4.10
CA ASP A 86 -2.74 3.07 -3.36
C ASP A 86 -2.99 3.06 -1.83
N TYR A 87 -4.12 3.62 -1.38
CA TYR A 87 -4.56 3.50 0.01
C TYR A 87 -4.74 2.04 0.44
N TYR A 88 -5.43 1.23 -0.36
CA TYR A 88 -5.63 -0.19 -0.08
C TYR A 88 -4.33 -0.97 0.08
N GLN A 89 -3.34 -0.69 -0.79
CA GLN A 89 -2.04 -1.35 -0.75
C GLN A 89 -1.22 -0.89 0.44
N GLN A 90 -1.24 0.40 0.80
CA GLN A 90 -0.55 0.92 1.99
C GLN A 90 -1.11 0.39 3.31
N ASN A 91 -2.35 -0.10 3.29
CA ASN A 91 -3.03 -0.70 4.44
C ASN A 91 -3.08 -2.23 4.34
N ASP A 92 -2.01 -2.85 3.84
CA ASP A 92 -1.82 -4.31 3.78
C ASP A 92 -2.99 -5.09 3.19
N GLN A 93 -3.70 -4.47 2.24
CA GLN A 93 -4.86 -5.07 1.59
C GLN A 93 -5.98 -5.49 2.56
N LEU A 94 -6.08 -4.84 3.72
CA LEU A 94 -7.13 -5.06 4.71
C LEU A 94 -8.50 -4.89 4.04
N GLU A 95 -9.43 -5.80 4.36
CA GLU A 95 -10.77 -5.77 3.77
C GLU A 95 -11.48 -4.42 4.02
N THR A 96 -11.26 -3.82 5.19
CA THR A 96 -11.79 -2.50 5.56
C THR A 96 -11.19 -1.35 4.75
N ALA A 97 -9.96 -1.49 4.26
CA ALA A 97 -9.29 -0.44 3.49
C ALA A 97 -9.87 -0.24 2.07
N CYS A 98 -10.66 -1.20 1.58
CA CYS A 98 -11.42 -1.06 0.33
C CYS A 98 -12.94 -0.90 0.57
N LYS A 99 -13.36 -0.46 1.75
CA LYS A 99 -14.78 -0.18 2.08
C LYS A 99 -15.05 1.31 2.12
N PHE A 100 -14.88 1.99 0.98
CA PHE A 100 -15.33 3.37 0.86
C PHE A 100 -16.86 3.47 0.97
N PRO A 101 -17.41 4.59 1.47
CA PRO A 101 -18.84 4.73 1.75
C PRO A 101 -19.73 4.38 0.55
N ASN A 102 -20.98 4.00 0.81
CA ASN A 102 -22.01 3.81 -0.23
C ASN A 102 -21.63 2.83 -1.36
N GLY A 103 -20.73 1.88 -1.11
CA GLY A 103 -20.30 0.91 -2.13
C GLY A 103 -19.47 1.55 -3.26
N LEU A 104 -18.78 2.66 -2.97
CA LEU A 104 -17.98 3.38 -3.97
C LEU A 104 -16.78 2.58 -4.50
N SER A 105 -16.35 1.53 -3.77
CA SER A 105 -15.17 0.75 -4.09
C SER A 105 -15.45 -0.75 -4.09
N THR A 106 -14.64 -1.48 -4.84
CA THR A 106 -14.65 -2.95 -4.87
C THR A 106 -13.25 -3.50 -5.12
N VAL A 107 -13.00 -4.72 -4.65
CA VAL A 107 -11.74 -5.42 -4.89
C VAL A 107 -11.86 -6.24 -6.18
N VAL A 108 -10.87 -6.11 -7.07
CA VAL A 108 -10.78 -6.87 -8.32
C VAL A 108 -9.47 -7.64 -8.39
N ALA A 109 -9.47 -8.77 -9.10
CA ALA A 109 -8.28 -9.57 -9.40
C ALA A 109 -7.69 -9.27 -10.79
N GLN A 110 -8.37 -8.45 -11.59
CA GLN A 110 -7.88 -8.00 -12.89
C GLN A 110 -7.05 -6.73 -12.69
N ASP A 111 -5.83 -6.72 -13.21
CA ASP A 111 -4.93 -5.55 -13.17
C ASP A 111 -5.59 -4.37 -13.92
N PRO A 112 -5.88 -3.24 -13.23
CA PRO A 112 -6.50 -2.05 -13.83
C PRO A 112 -5.47 -1.06 -14.44
N SER A 113 -4.19 -1.41 -14.50
CA SER A 113 -3.14 -0.59 -15.10
C SER A 113 -3.42 -0.27 -16.57
N VAL A 114 -3.08 0.94 -17.00
CA VAL A 114 -3.30 1.42 -18.38
C VAL A 114 -2.10 2.21 -18.90
N GLY A 115 -1.59 1.80 -20.06
CA GLY A 115 -0.39 2.37 -20.65
C GLY A 115 0.80 2.34 -19.67
N GLU A 116 1.38 3.51 -19.41
CA GLU A 116 2.50 3.67 -18.47
C GLU A 116 2.05 3.85 -17.01
N CYS A 117 0.75 3.99 -16.76
CA CYS A 117 0.21 4.09 -15.41
C CYS A 117 0.05 2.69 -14.81
N ARG A 118 0.87 2.40 -13.81
CA ARG A 118 0.84 1.12 -13.09
C ARG A 118 0.11 1.26 -11.77
N PHE A 119 -0.90 0.43 -11.57
CA PHE A 119 -1.53 0.24 -10.28
C PHE A 119 -0.70 -0.76 -9.48
N ARG A 120 0.08 -0.23 -8.54
CA ARG A 120 1.01 -1.05 -7.76
C ARG A 120 0.30 -2.08 -6.88
N VAL A 121 1.02 -3.14 -6.59
CA VAL A 121 0.77 -4.07 -5.50
C VAL A 121 1.92 -3.89 -4.51
N MET A 122 1.62 -3.70 -3.23
CA MET A 122 2.65 -3.46 -2.22
C MET A 122 3.54 -4.70 -2.02
N ILE A 123 4.78 -4.48 -1.55
CA ILE A 123 5.66 -5.57 -1.15
C ILE A 123 5.12 -6.21 0.13
N GLN A 124 5.26 -7.54 0.23
CA GLN A 124 4.95 -8.24 1.46
C GLN A 124 6.06 -7.94 2.48
N MET A 125 5.69 -7.33 3.61
CA MET A 125 6.62 -7.23 4.74
C MET A 125 6.64 -8.58 5.45
N ASP A 126 7.69 -9.37 5.23
CA ASP A 126 7.90 -10.62 5.96
C ASP A 126 8.39 -10.25 7.39
N PRO A 127 7.66 -10.60 8.46
CA PRO A 127 8.09 -10.32 9.82
C PRO A 127 9.43 -10.99 10.17
N GLU A 128 9.74 -12.09 9.48
CA GLU A 128 10.96 -12.89 9.68
C GLU A 128 12.22 -12.14 9.23
N THR A 129 12.14 -11.26 8.22
CA THR A 129 13.31 -10.52 7.72
C THR A 129 13.85 -9.48 8.72
N TRP A 130 13.07 -9.02 9.68
CA TRP A 130 13.56 -8.13 10.75
C TRP A 130 14.36 -8.89 11.82
N SER A 131 14.23 -10.21 11.91
CA SER A 131 14.97 -11.02 12.89
C SER A 131 16.42 -11.33 12.47
N SER A 132 16.74 -11.16 11.18
CA SER A 132 18.05 -11.50 10.62
C SER A 132 19.10 -10.37 10.66
N GLU A 133 18.70 -9.13 11.01
CA GLU A 133 19.62 -7.97 11.04
C GLU A 133 19.77 -7.34 12.44
N SER A 134 19.14 -7.93 13.47
CA SER A 134 19.41 -7.60 14.87
C SER A 134 20.18 -8.72 15.58
N ASP A 135 21.22 -9.27 14.95
CA ASP A 135 22.26 -10.02 15.67
C ASP A 135 23.42 -9.08 16.01
N SER A 136 23.20 -8.30 17.06
CA SER A 136 24.24 -7.66 17.85
C SER A 136 23.72 -7.62 19.28
N THR A 137 23.86 -8.77 19.94
CA THR A 137 23.90 -8.99 21.39
C THR A 137 23.40 -7.84 22.27
N TYR A 138 22.12 -7.88 22.62
CA TYR A 138 21.66 -7.35 23.91
C TYR A 138 20.69 -8.36 24.54
N SER A 139 21.21 -9.15 25.49
CA SER A 139 20.41 -10.10 26.28
C SER A 139 19.48 -9.36 27.21
N ILE A 140 18.19 -9.33 26.90
CA ILE A 140 17.15 -9.03 27.90
C ILE A 140 16.56 -10.36 28.34
N ASN A 141 16.90 -10.78 29.56
CA ASN A 141 16.31 -11.95 30.21
C ASN A 141 14.81 -11.70 30.43
N HIS A 142 13.95 -12.29 29.61
CA HIS A 142 12.52 -12.40 29.91
C HIS A 142 12.18 -13.83 30.32
N ALA A 143 11.79 -13.98 31.60
CA ALA A 143 11.25 -15.20 32.19
C ALA A 143 9.77 -15.41 31.78
N PRO A 144 9.23 -16.65 31.81
CA PRO A 144 8.00 -16.98 31.09
C PRO A 144 6.70 -16.82 31.91
N LEU A 145 5.65 -16.41 31.18
CA LEU A 145 4.20 -16.69 31.29
C LEU A 145 3.54 -16.75 32.69
N GLY A 146 2.76 -15.70 33.01
CA GLY A 146 1.77 -15.72 34.11
C GLY A 146 0.71 -14.62 33.99
N SER A 147 -0.53 -15.05 33.71
CA SER A 147 -1.83 -14.38 33.96
C SER A 147 -2.10 -12.96 33.40
N ALA A 148 -2.89 -12.91 32.33
CA ALA A 148 -3.58 -11.70 31.87
C ALA A 148 -4.67 -11.29 32.86
N ILE A 149 -4.46 -10.20 33.62
CA ILE A 149 -5.55 -9.49 34.28
C ILE A 149 -6.19 -8.58 33.24
N SER A 150 -7.42 -8.88 32.86
CA SER A 150 -8.20 -8.10 31.91
C SER A 150 -8.37 -6.66 32.41
N ILE A 151 -8.05 -5.68 31.55
CA ILE A 151 -8.19 -4.23 31.81
C ILE A 151 -9.62 -3.84 32.24
N PHE A 152 -10.61 -4.69 31.95
CA PHE A 152 -11.98 -4.53 32.45
C PHE A 152 -12.10 -4.57 33.98
N VAL A 153 -11.24 -5.29 34.69
CA VAL A 153 -11.30 -5.45 36.16
C VAL A 153 -10.75 -4.21 36.88
N VAL A 154 -9.79 -3.51 36.29
CA VAL A 154 -9.20 -2.29 36.85
C VAL A 154 -10.21 -1.13 36.84
N PHE A 155 -11.04 -1.03 35.80
CA PHE A 155 -12.05 0.02 35.70
C PHE A 155 -13.20 -0.11 36.71
N VAL A 156 -13.55 -1.34 37.14
CA VAL A 156 -14.64 -1.56 38.11
C VAL A 156 -14.22 -1.18 39.54
N LEU A 157 -12.94 -1.26 39.89
CA LEU A 157 -12.42 -0.93 41.23
C LEU A 157 -12.17 0.56 41.47
N MET A 158 -12.23 1.41 40.44
CA MET A 158 -12.09 2.87 40.58
C MET A 158 -13.43 3.61 40.65
N LEU A 159 -14.56 2.90 40.69
CA LEU A 159 -15.90 3.48 40.81
C LEU A 159 -16.68 2.97 42.03
N ILE A 160 -15.99 2.45 43.06
CA ILE A 160 -16.54 2.18 44.40
C ILE A 160 -15.81 3.04 45.42
#